data_AF-A0A2H1KEL2-F1
#
_entry.id   AF-A0A2H1KEL2-F1
#
_cell.length_a   1.000
_cell.length_b   1.000
_cell.length_c   1.000
_cell.angle_alpha   90.00
_cell.angle_beta   90.00
_cell.angle_gamma   90.00
#
_symmetry.space_group_name_H-M   'P 1'
#
loop_
_entity.id
_entity.type
_entity.pdbx_description
1 polymer ?
#
loop_
_entity_poly.entity_id
_entity_poly.type
_entity_poly.pdbx_seq_one_letter_code
_entity_poly.pdbx_strand_id
1 'polypeptide(L)'
;MLAWALRHERAALTADFQREYRLDIEGLYSGEISVLRAARLTAKLPRGSQLWRALGGAMAVTDEWDLLNAIEHNIRAMPWAFSDSKERGKAPEPMPYPEINEKYAQASGTKRQRQSSEDYVTKKALARRKQLQEARESKG
;
A
#
# COMPACT_ATOMS: atom_id res chain seq x y z
N MET A 1 0.26 -8.17 10.50
CA MET A 1 1.34 -7.17 10.54
C MET A 1 2.37 -7.47 11.63
N LEU A 2 2.01 -7.41 12.92
CA LEU A 2 2.95 -7.68 14.04
C LEU A 2 3.73 -9.00 13.88
N ALA A 3 3.05 -10.12 13.60
CA ALA A 3 3.72 -11.42 13.44
C ALA A 3 4.74 -11.46 12.29
N TRP A 4 4.49 -10.71 11.20
CA TRP A 4 5.44 -10.60 10.10
C TRP A 4 6.65 -9.75 10.50
N ALA A 5 6.41 -8.62 11.18
CA ALA A 5 7.44 -7.70 11.65
C ALA A 5 8.39 -8.40 12.63
N LEU A 6 7.87 -9.16 13.60
CA LEU A 6 8.69 -9.94 14.53
C LEU A 6 9.58 -10.98 13.84
N ARG A 7 9.15 -11.52 12.69
CA ARG A 7 9.89 -12.55 11.96
C ARG A 7 10.93 -12.00 10.99
N HIS A 8 10.68 -10.86 10.36
CA HIS A 8 11.51 -10.35 9.27
C HIS A 8 12.21 -9.03 9.60
N GLU A 9 11.60 -8.19 10.44
CA GLU A 9 12.03 -6.80 10.68
C GLU A 9 11.99 -6.46 12.18
N ARG A 10 12.46 -7.40 13.03
CA ARG A 10 12.42 -7.23 14.49
C ARG A 10 13.19 -6.00 14.94
N ALA A 11 14.37 -5.77 14.39
CA ALA A 11 15.20 -4.60 14.73
C ALA A 11 14.49 -3.27 14.42
N ALA A 12 13.84 -3.16 13.26
CA ALA A 12 13.07 -1.98 12.88
C ALA A 12 11.86 -1.78 13.81
N LEU A 13 11.16 -2.87 14.15
CA LEU A 13 10.04 -2.84 15.10
C LEU A 13 10.50 -2.39 16.51
N THR A 14 11.60 -2.93 17.02
CA THR A 14 12.17 -2.55 18.32
C THR A 14 12.55 -1.08 18.34
N ALA A 15 13.25 -0.60 17.31
CA ALA A 15 13.66 0.80 17.20
C ALA A 15 12.45 1.74 17.19
N ASP A 16 11.42 1.41 16.41
CA ASP A 16 10.19 2.21 16.34
C ASP A 16 9.40 2.18 17.66
N PHE A 17 9.30 1.03 18.33
CA PHE A 17 8.63 0.91 19.63
C PHE A 17 9.36 1.69 20.72
N GLN A 18 10.68 1.62 20.74
CA GLN A 18 11.50 2.36 21.69
C GLN A 18 11.41 3.87 21.43
N ARG A 19 11.41 4.29 20.17
CA ARG A 19 11.33 5.70 19.78
C ARG A 19 9.96 6.32 20.10
N GLU A 20 8.88 5.65 19.71
CA GLU A 20 7.53 6.22 19.77
C GLU A 20 6.85 6.00 21.13
N TYR A 21 7.00 4.79 21.68
CA TYR A 21 6.26 4.38 22.88
C TYR A 21 7.17 4.22 24.11
N ARG A 22 8.50 4.30 23.94
CA ARG A 22 9.48 3.99 25.00
C ARG A 22 9.26 2.60 25.61
N LEU A 23 8.85 1.65 24.77
CA LEU A 23 8.58 0.28 25.15
C LEU A 23 9.58 -0.65 24.48
N ASP A 24 10.05 -1.64 25.23
CA ASP A 24 10.80 -2.75 24.66
C ASP A 24 9.83 -3.84 24.18
N ILE A 25 10.01 -4.29 22.93
CA ILE A 25 9.23 -5.38 22.36
C ILE A 25 9.57 -6.72 23.01
N GLU A 26 10.73 -6.87 23.66
CA GLU A 26 11.08 -8.07 24.42
C GLU A 26 10.11 -8.32 25.59
N GLY A 27 9.42 -7.28 26.05
CA GLY A 27 8.33 -7.37 27.03
C GLY A 27 7.17 -8.28 26.57
N LEU A 28 7.11 -8.64 25.30
CA LEU A 28 6.16 -9.63 24.78
C LEU A 28 6.45 -11.05 25.27
N TYR A 29 7.74 -11.38 25.48
CA TYR A 29 8.17 -12.69 25.96
C TYR A 29 8.14 -12.80 27.49
N SER A 30 8.41 -11.70 28.21
CA SER A 30 8.28 -11.64 29.67
C SER A 30 6.83 -11.51 30.15
N GLY A 31 5.90 -11.13 29.27
CA GLY A 31 4.48 -10.93 29.58
C GLY A 31 4.12 -9.51 30.05
N GLU A 32 5.09 -8.59 30.09
CA GLU A 32 4.88 -7.17 30.41
C GLU A 32 3.99 -6.47 29.38
N ILE A 33 4.03 -6.91 28.13
CA ILE A 33 3.22 -6.38 27.04
C ILE A 33 2.39 -7.52 26.44
N SER A 34 1.07 -7.38 26.48
CA SER A 34 0.19 -8.33 25.81
C SER A 34 0.33 -8.26 24.28
N VAL A 35 0.22 -9.41 23.62
CA VAL A 35 0.27 -9.51 22.14
C VAL A 35 -0.74 -8.57 21.48
N LEU A 36 -1.94 -8.44 22.06
CA LEU A 36 -2.97 -7.55 21.55
C LEU A 36 -2.56 -6.07 21.67
N ARG A 37 -1.92 -5.68 22.76
CA ARG A 37 -1.40 -4.31 22.95
C ARG A 37 -0.30 -4.02 21.93
N ALA A 38 0.67 -4.91 21.76
CA ALA A 38 1.71 -4.75 20.76
C ALA A 38 1.14 -4.66 19.34
N ALA A 39 0.12 -5.46 19.01
CA ALA A 39 -0.51 -5.40 17.70
C ALA A 39 -1.20 -4.05 17.44
N ARG A 40 -1.90 -3.52 18.44
CA ARG A 40 -2.56 -2.20 18.37
C ARG A 40 -1.55 -1.06 18.23
N LEU A 41 -0.43 -1.14 18.95
CA LEU A 41 0.65 -0.14 18.85
C LEU A 41 1.34 -0.20 17.49
N THR A 42 1.63 -1.39 16.99
CA THR A 42 2.22 -1.59 15.66
C THR A 42 1.35 -0.96 14.56
N ALA A 43 0.02 -1.10 14.66
CA ALA A 43 -0.91 -0.51 13.71
C ALA A 43 -1.00 1.02 13.79
N LYS A 44 -0.58 1.62 14.90
CA LYS A 44 -0.58 3.07 15.15
C LYS A 44 0.79 3.71 14.94
N LEU A 45 1.77 2.97 14.40
CA LEU A 45 3.07 3.55 14.09
C LEU A 45 2.92 4.68 13.07
N PRO A 46 3.61 5.82 13.27
CA PRO A 46 3.50 6.98 12.40
C PRO A 46 4.01 6.66 10.99
N ARG A 47 3.53 7.43 10.01
CA ARG A 47 4.01 7.34 8.64
C ARG A 47 5.53 7.58 8.58
N GLY A 48 6.21 6.83 7.73
CA GLY A 48 7.67 6.88 7.60
C GLY A 48 8.45 6.31 8.78
N SER A 49 7.82 5.54 9.68
CA SER A 49 8.54 4.72 10.66
C SER A 49 9.45 3.70 9.97
N GLN A 50 10.48 3.20 10.66
CA GLN A 50 11.44 2.26 10.05
C GLN A 50 10.73 0.98 9.59
N LEU A 51 9.78 0.49 10.37
CA LEU A 51 8.94 -0.64 9.99
C LEU A 51 8.15 -0.36 8.71
N TRP A 52 7.52 0.81 8.59
CA TRP A 52 6.80 1.17 7.38
C TRP A 52 7.72 1.35 6.17
N ARG A 53 8.94 1.85 6.36
CA ARG A 53 9.95 1.92 5.29
C ARG A 53 10.37 0.53 4.79
N ALA A 54 10.55 -0.43 5.70
CA ALA A 54 10.87 -1.82 5.34
C ALA A 54 9.69 -2.54 4.65
N LEU A 55 8.46 -2.17 5.01
CA LEU A 55 7.23 -2.68 4.40
C LEU A 55 6.96 -2.08 3.02
N GLY A 56 7.30 -0.81 2.81
CA GLY A 56 6.96 -0.07 1.60
C GLY A 56 5.49 0.40 1.57
N GLY A 57 5.06 0.87 0.40
CA GLY A 57 3.74 1.44 0.17
C GLY A 57 3.58 2.88 0.67
N ALA A 58 2.34 3.38 0.68
CA ALA A 58 2.04 4.79 1.00
C ALA A 58 2.40 5.18 2.44
N MET A 59 2.44 4.24 3.38
CA MET A 59 2.82 4.50 4.77
C MET A 59 4.35 4.60 4.97
N ALA A 60 5.15 4.17 3.99
CA ALA A 60 6.61 4.20 4.06
C ALA A 60 7.21 5.60 3.97
N VAL A 61 6.46 6.55 3.42
CA VAL A 61 6.88 7.94 3.24
C VAL A 61 6.30 8.82 4.34
N THR A 62 6.96 9.93 4.62
CA THR A 62 6.46 10.92 5.57
C THR A 62 5.49 11.89 4.89
N ASP A 63 4.75 12.66 5.68
CA ASP A 63 3.81 13.66 5.15
C ASP A 63 4.54 14.78 4.40
N GLU A 64 5.76 15.13 4.82
CA GLU A 64 6.61 16.09 4.13
C GLU A 64 7.06 15.58 2.76
N TRP A 65 7.32 14.28 2.64
CA TRP A 65 7.64 13.67 1.35
C TRP A 65 6.45 13.73 0.39
N ASP A 66 5.24 13.46 0.88
CA ASP A 66 4.01 13.60 0.09
C ASP A 66 3.81 15.04 -0.40
N LEU A 67 3.96 16.01 0.49
CA LEU A 67 3.84 17.42 0.14
C LEU A 67 4.90 17.83 -0.88
N LEU A 68 6.14 17.40 -0.69
CA LEU A 68 7.23 17.70 -1.62
C LEU A 68 7.02 17.05 -2.98
N ASN A 69 6.55 15.81 -3.02
CA ASN A 69 6.20 15.11 -4.26
C ASN A 69 5.06 15.83 -4.99
N ALA A 70 4.05 16.32 -4.27
CA ALA A 70 2.99 17.11 -4.86
C ALA A 70 3.51 18.44 -5.45
N ILE A 71 4.41 19.13 -4.75
CA ILE A 71 5.01 20.38 -5.24
C ILE A 71 5.88 20.12 -6.48
N GLU A 72 6.75 19.11 -6.42
CA GLU A 72 7.62 18.70 -7.54
C GLU A 72 6.79 18.37 -8.78
N HIS A 73 5.72 17.58 -8.60
CA HIS A 73 4.79 17.24 -9.67
C HIS A 73 4.15 18.49 -10.29
N ASN A 74 3.65 19.43 -9.47
CA ASN A 74 3.06 20.67 -9.96
C ASN A 74 4.06 21.53 -10.72
N ILE A 75 5.31 21.62 -10.26
CA ILE A 75 6.38 22.35 -10.94
C ILE A 75 6.66 21.76 -12.33
N ARG A 76 6.67 20.43 -12.47
CA ARG A 76 6.87 19.78 -13.77
C ARG A 76 5.62 19.86 -14.66
N ALA A 77 4.43 19.82 -14.06
CA ALA A 77 3.16 19.89 -14.78
C ALA A 77 2.91 21.28 -15.37
N MET A 78 3.39 22.36 -14.73
CA MET A 78 3.19 23.73 -15.21
C MET A 78 3.75 23.96 -16.63
N PRO A 79 5.04 23.71 -16.94
CA PRO A 79 5.57 23.85 -18.30
C PRO A 79 4.83 22.99 -19.33
N TRP A 80 4.42 21.77 -18.95
CA TRP A 80 3.62 20.91 -19.82
C TRP A 80 2.24 21.51 -20.11
N ALA A 81 1.58 22.08 -19.09
CA ALA A 81 0.27 22.71 -19.23
C ALA A 81 0.30 23.96 -20.11
N PHE A 82 1.41 24.72 -20.08
CA PHE A 82 1.59 25.92 -20.90
C PHE A 82 2.22 25.66 -22.29
N SER A 83 2.65 24.43 -22.58
CA SER A 83 3.19 24.05 -23.89
C SER A 83 2.11 23.92 -24.96
N ASP A 84 2.47 24.10 -26.24
CA ASP A 84 1.52 23.97 -27.35
C ASP A 84 0.90 22.56 -27.36
N SER A 85 -0.43 22.53 -27.29
CA SER A 85 -1.25 21.31 -27.36
C SER A 85 -0.92 20.37 -28.52
N LYS A 86 -0.39 20.88 -29.63
CA LYS A 86 -0.02 20.10 -30.82
C LYS A 86 1.36 19.44 -30.71
N GLU A 87 2.24 19.97 -29.86
CA GLU A 87 3.60 19.48 -29.66
C GLU A 87 3.83 18.85 -28.28
N ARG A 88 2.87 18.99 -27.36
CA ARG A 88 3.02 18.46 -26.00
C ARG A 88 2.99 16.93 -25.98
N GLY A 89 4.01 16.35 -25.37
CA GLY A 89 4.11 14.91 -25.11
C GLY A 89 3.20 14.43 -23.97
N LYS A 90 3.46 13.23 -23.46
CA LYS A 90 2.72 12.64 -22.33
C LYS A 90 2.84 13.54 -21.08
N ALA A 91 1.74 13.72 -20.35
CA ALA A 91 1.75 14.46 -19.10
C ALA A 91 2.72 13.82 -18.09
N PRO A 92 3.44 14.63 -17.30
CA PRO A 92 4.32 14.11 -16.26
C PRO A 92 3.50 13.34 -15.22
N GLU A 93 3.96 12.16 -14.80
CA GLU A 93 3.30 11.34 -13.76
C GLU A 93 3.88 11.66 -12.37
N PRO A 94 3.09 11.67 -11.29
CA PRO A 94 3.62 11.85 -9.93
C PRO A 94 4.73 10.84 -9.60
N MET A 95 5.68 11.19 -8.73
CA MET A 95 6.69 10.20 -8.35
C MET A 95 6.02 8.99 -7.68
N PRO A 96 6.43 7.77 -8.03
CA PRO A 96 5.85 6.57 -7.46
C PRO A 96 6.18 6.47 -5.98
N TYR A 97 5.22 5.96 -5.21
CA TYR A 97 5.48 5.55 -3.83
C TYR A 97 6.46 4.36 -3.79
N PRO A 98 7.18 4.17 -2.67
CA PRO A 98 7.97 2.97 -2.46
C PRO A 98 7.14 1.71 -2.68
N GLU A 99 7.68 0.75 -3.42
CA GLU A 99 7.00 -0.51 -3.69
C GLU A 99 6.77 -1.29 -2.39
N ILE A 100 5.63 -1.97 -2.29
CA ILE A 100 5.34 -2.83 -1.14
C ILE A 100 6.24 -4.06 -1.21
N ASN A 101 6.91 -4.37 -0.09
CA ASN A 101 7.76 -5.53 0.05
C ASN A 101 6.99 -6.81 -0.33
N GLU A 102 7.53 -7.56 -1.29
CA GLU A 102 6.86 -8.74 -1.84
C GLU A 102 6.57 -9.81 -0.78
N LYS A 103 7.48 -10.00 0.18
CA LYS A 103 7.32 -10.99 1.26
C LYS A 103 6.17 -10.59 2.17
N TYR A 104 6.00 -9.29 2.42
CA TYR A 104 4.85 -8.78 3.16
C TYR A 104 3.56 -8.88 2.35
N ALA A 105 3.58 -8.55 1.06
CA ALA A 105 2.41 -8.66 0.19
C ALA A 105 1.89 -10.11 0.08
N GLN A 106 2.79 -11.09 0.05
CA GLN A 106 2.45 -12.51 0.10
C GLN A 106 1.88 -12.92 1.47
N ALA A 107 2.53 -12.51 2.56
CA ALA A 107 2.11 -12.86 3.92
C ALA A 107 0.79 -12.19 4.36
N SER A 108 0.50 -10.99 3.87
CA SER A 108 -0.72 -10.24 4.16
C SER A 108 -1.93 -10.69 3.33
N GLY A 109 -1.75 -11.59 2.35
CA GLY A 109 -2.82 -12.05 1.48
C GLY A 109 -3.34 -10.99 0.49
N THR A 110 -2.72 -9.81 0.43
CA THR A 110 -3.13 -8.72 -0.46
C THR A 110 -3.05 -9.11 -1.95
N LYS A 111 -2.09 -9.95 -2.35
CA LYS A 111 -2.06 -10.55 -3.69
C LYS A 111 -3.25 -11.50 -3.94
N ARG A 112 -3.63 -12.34 -2.97
CA ARG A 112 -4.81 -13.23 -3.08
C ARG A 112 -6.13 -12.47 -3.21
N GLN A 113 -6.26 -11.35 -2.49
CA GLN A 113 -7.49 -10.58 -2.44
C GLN A 113 -7.74 -9.74 -3.71
N ARG A 114 -6.69 -9.18 -4.32
CA ARG A 114 -6.77 -8.54 -5.65
C ARG A 114 -7.16 -9.54 -6.75
N GLN A 115 -6.48 -10.69 -6.80
CA GLN A 115 -6.78 -11.75 -7.78
C GLN A 115 -8.22 -12.26 -7.64
N SER A 116 -8.70 -12.50 -6.42
CA SER A 116 -10.08 -12.92 -6.16
C SER A 116 -11.12 -11.88 -6.62
N SER A 117 -10.78 -10.58 -6.57
CA SER A 117 -11.68 -9.50 -6.97
C SER A 117 -11.76 -9.37 -8.49
N GLU A 118 -10.62 -9.47 -9.18
CA GLU A 118 -10.54 -9.49 -10.64
C GLU A 118 -11.22 -10.73 -11.23
N ASP A 119 -11.05 -11.90 -10.61
CA ASP A 119 -11.74 -13.14 -10.97
C ASP A 119 -13.26 -13.04 -10.82
N TYR A 120 -13.75 -12.34 -9.79
CA TYR A 120 -15.18 -12.14 -9.58
C TYR A 120 -15.78 -11.24 -10.66
N VAL A 121 -15.11 -10.13 -10.98
CA VAL A 121 -15.58 -9.16 -12.00
C VAL A 121 -15.58 -9.80 -13.39
N THR A 122 -14.54 -10.54 -13.74
CA THR A 122 -14.43 -11.24 -15.03
C THR A 122 -15.50 -12.33 -15.17
N LYS A 123 -15.73 -13.16 -14.15
CA LYS A 123 -16.84 -14.14 -14.15
C LYS A 123 -18.20 -13.48 -14.34
N LYS A 124 -18.44 -12.36 -13.67
CA LYS A 124 -19.71 -11.62 -13.77
C LYS A 124 -19.90 -11.00 -15.17
N ALA A 125 -18.83 -10.47 -15.77
CA ALA A 125 -18.86 -9.92 -17.13
C ALA A 125 -19.12 -11.00 -18.20
N LEU A 126 -18.51 -12.18 -18.05
CA LEU A 126 -18.74 -13.33 -18.92
C LEU A 126 -20.19 -13.83 -18.83
N ALA A 127 -20.72 -13.96 -17.61
CA ALA A 127 -22.12 -14.34 -17.39
C ALA A 127 -23.09 -13.34 -18.06
N ARG A 128 -22.81 -12.03 -17.95
CA ARG A 128 -23.60 -10.97 -18.61
C ARG A 128 -23.55 -11.08 -20.13
N ARG A 129 -22.38 -11.36 -20.73
CA ARG A 129 -22.26 -11.58 -22.20
C ARG A 129 -23.05 -12.79 -22.65
N LYS A 130 -23.00 -13.89 -21.90
CA LYS A 130 -23.74 -15.12 -22.21
C LYS A 130 -25.26 -14.88 -22.19
N GLN A 131 -25.77 -14.20 -21.16
CA GLN A 131 -27.19 -13.81 -21.08
C GLN A 131 -27.63 -12.94 -22.26
N LEU A 132 -26.78 -12.03 -22.73
CA LEU A 132 -27.08 -11.18 -23.89
C LEU A 132 -27.07 -11.95 -25.22
N GLN A 133 -26.25 -13.00 -25.33
CA GLN A 133 -26.26 -13.89 -26.50
C GLN A 133 -27.54 -14.75 -26.50
N GLU A 134 -27.88 -15.37 -25.38
CA GLU A 134 -29.10 -16.16 -25.23
C GLU A 134 -30.38 -15.32 -25.48
N ALA A 135 -30.39 -14.04 -25.05
CA ALA A 135 -31.48 -13.11 -25.32
C ALA A 135 -31.55 -12.60 -26.78
N ARG A 136 -30.46 -12.71 -27.53
CA ARG A 136 -30.43 -12.40 -28.97
C ARG A 136 -30.89 -13.59 -29.79
N GLU A 137 -30.52 -14.80 -29.39
CA GLU A 137 -30.92 -16.06 -30.04
C GLU A 137 -32.40 -16.39 -29.80
N SER A 138 -32.99 -15.96 -28.68
CA SER A 138 -34.44 -16.15 -28.41
C SER A 138 -35.37 -15.14 -29.10
N LYS A 139 -34.82 -14.12 -29.77
CA LYS A 139 -35.56 -13.08 -30.49
C LYS A 139 -35.45 -13.19 -32.01
N GLY A 140 -34.66 -14.12 -32.53
CA GLY A 140 -34.62 -14.52 -33.94
C GLY A 140 -35.45 -15.77 -34.17
#